data_AF-A0A1H8CTP0-F1
#
_entry.id   AF-A0A1H8CTP0-F1
#
_cell.length_a   1.000
_cell.length_b   1.000
_cell.length_c   1.000
_cell.angle_alpha   90.00
_cell.angle_beta   90.00
_cell.angle_gamma   90.00
#
_symmetry.space_group_name_H-M   'P 1'
#
loop_
_entity.id
_entity.type
_entity.pdbx_description
1 polymer ?
#
loop_
_entity_poly.entity_id
_entity_poly.type
_entity_poly.pdbx_seq_one_letter_code
_entity_poly.pdbx_strand_id
1 'polypeptide(L)'
;MKRREFTLAGAAGTAAVAGLAGWGLQANAQKAPAQAVAGKDYMVLKKPAATDAPKGKGEVLEFFGYWCPHCHSFEPEFNAWLKQVPPEVVVRRVPVAFRPEMAPLQRTFYALETLGYVGLMHGRVFDAIHKQRINLMTDANVLAWAAQQPELKGRFEQAYKSFGMDAKLRRANQLAMDYGIEGVPSLGVAGKFYIDAETAQGLTRGLQIATALAVQSAKG
;
A
#
# COMPACT_ATOMS: atom_id res chain seq x y z
N MET A 1 -27.78 40.18 77.32
CA MET A 1 -26.42 40.59 76.91
C MET A 1 -26.45 40.82 75.39
N LYS A 2 -26.78 42.03 74.95
CA LYS A 2 -25.86 43.02 74.34
C LYS A 2 -25.05 42.50 73.14
N ARG A 3 -25.58 42.83 71.96
CA ARG A 3 -24.95 43.37 70.74
C ARG A 3 -23.44 43.20 70.58
N ARG A 4 -23.01 42.72 69.41
CA ARG A 4 -21.99 43.37 68.57
C ARG A 4 -22.28 43.10 67.09
N GLU A 5 -22.55 44.17 66.35
CA GLU A 5 -22.30 44.25 64.91
C GLU A 5 -20.81 44.52 64.69
N PHE A 6 -20.24 44.02 63.59
CA PHE A 6 -19.15 44.68 62.88
C PHE A 6 -19.24 44.34 61.39
N THR A 7 -19.40 45.40 60.61
CA THR A 7 -19.20 45.52 59.16
C THR A 7 -17.78 45.13 58.74
N LEU A 8 -17.60 44.62 57.53
CA LEU A 8 -16.63 45.15 56.55
C LEU A 8 -16.77 44.44 55.19
N ALA A 9 -16.90 45.26 54.16
CA ALA A 9 -16.87 44.89 52.74
C ALA A 9 -15.46 44.44 52.32
N GLY A 10 -15.36 43.58 51.31
CA GLY A 10 -14.08 43.31 50.65
C GLY A 10 -14.10 42.20 49.61
N ALA A 11 -13.89 42.61 48.36
CA ALA A 11 -13.30 41.88 47.24
C ALA A 11 -14.15 40.84 46.47
N ALA A 12 -14.34 41.17 45.20
CA ALA A 12 -14.75 40.32 44.10
C ALA A 12 -13.89 39.05 43.98
N GLY A 13 -14.56 37.92 43.77
CA GLY A 13 -13.95 36.69 43.29
C GLY A 13 -14.91 36.04 42.30
N THR A 14 -14.66 36.22 41.00
CA THR A 14 -15.36 35.51 39.93
C THR A 14 -15.00 34.03 39.98
N ALA A 15 -15.95 33.19 40.40
CA ALA A 15 -15.82 31.75 40.31
C ALA A 15 -15.95 31.31 38.84
N ALA A 16 -14.86 30.80 38.29
CA ALA A 16 -14.79 30.23 36.96
C ALA A 16 -15.67 28.98 36.85
N VAL A 17 -16.62 28.99 35.91
CA VAL A 17 -17.33 27.78 35.49
C VAL A 17 -16.41 27.01 34.55
N ALA A 18 -15.78 25.96 35.08
CA ALA A 18 -15.03 24.99 34.29
C ALA A 18 -16.03 24.12 33.49
N GLY A 19 -16.39 24.59 32.30
CA GLY A 19 -17.16 23.83 31.31
C GLY A 19 -16.24 22.93 30.49
N LEU A 20 -16.39 21.63 30.71
CA LEU A 20 -15.91 20.47 29.95
C LEU A 20 -15.43 20.79 28.52
N ALA A 21 -14.11 20.86 28.35
CA ALA A 21 -13.47 20.81 27.04
C ALA A 21 -13.73 19.42 26.43
N GLY A 22 -14.67 19.36 25.49
CA GLY A 22 -14.87 18.19 24.65
C GLY A 22 -13.56 17.85 23.95
N TRP A 23 -13.01 16.68 24.27
CA TRP A 23 -11.96 16.06 23.47
C TRP A 23 -12.59 15.65 22.13
N GLY A 24 -12.72 16.62 21.24
CA GLY A 24 -13.02 16.35 19.84
C GLY A 24 -11.91 15.46 19.31
N LEU A 25 -12.28 14.27 18.84
CA LEU A 25 -11.42 13.47 17.99
C LEU A 25 -10.95 14.37 16.86
N GLN A 26 -9.66 14.73 16.89
CA GLN A 26 -8.99 15.23 15.71
C GLN A 26 -8.93 14.06 14.74
N ALA A 27 -9.98 13.94 13.91
CA ALA A 27 -9.86 13.23 12.66
C ALA A 27 -8.75 13.93 11.90
N ASN A 28 -7.57 13.29 11.82
CA ASN A 28 -6.55 13.62 10.83
C ASN A 28 -7.17 13.38 9.44
N ALA A 29 -8.00 14.32 8.99
CA ALA A 29 -8.33 14.45 7.60
C ALA A 29 -7.03 14.83 6.91
N GLN A 30 -6.30 13.83 6.41
CA GLN A 30 -5.27 14.05 5.42
C GLN A 30 -5.93 14.87 4.32
N LYS A 31 -5.61 16.17 4.27
CA LYS A 31 -6.06 17.06 3.20
C LYS A 31 -5.58 16.41 1.92
N ALA A 32 -6.51 15.82 1.16
CA ALA A 32 -6.20 15.30 -0.16
C ALA A 32 -5.49 16.43 -0.93
N PRO A 33 -4.39 16.12 -1.65
CA PRO A 33 -3.66 17.13 -2.38
C PRO A 33 -4.64 17.94 -3.23
N ALA A 34 -4.50 19.27 -3.20
CA ALA A 34 -5.28 20.18 -4.02
C ALA A 34 -5.36 19.63 -5.45
N GLN A 35 -6.61 19.38 -5.88
CA GLN A 35 -7.06 18.60 -7.04
C GLN A 35 -5.96 18.10 -7.97
N ALA A 36 -5.55 16.85 -7.78
CA ALA A 36 -4.78 16.13 -8.79
C ALA A 36 -5.51 16.19 -10.14
N VAL A 37 -4.77 16.52 -11.20
CA VAL A 37 -5.30 16.75 -12.53
C VAL A 37 -5.10 15.52 -13.41
N ALA A 38 -6.18 14.98 -13.96
CA ALA A 38 -6.11 13.90 -14.94
C ALA A 38 -5.29 14.32 -16.17
N GLY A 39 -4.45 13.43 -16.71
CA GLY A 39 -3.55 13.72 -17.83
C GLY A 39 -2.27 14.47 -17.43
N LYS A 40 -2.13 14.85 -16.16
CA LYS A 40 -0.90 15.45 -15.60
C LYS A 40 -0.39 14.66 -14.40
N ASP A 41 -1.19 14.59 -13.33
CA ASP A 41 -0.82 14.00 -12.05
C ASP A 41 -1.12 12.49 -11.98
N TYR A 42 -2.00 12.03 -12.84
CA TYR A 42 -2.36 10.63 -13.07
C TYR A 42 -3.00 10.48 -14.44
N MET A 43 -2.95 9.28 -15.00
CA MET A 43 -3.57 8.96 -16.29
C MET A 43 -4.89 8.22 -16.09
N VAL A 44 -5.84 8.45 -17.00
CA VAL A 44 -7.09 7.68 -17.09
C VAL A 44 -6.88 6.56 -18.11
N LEU A 45 -7.18 5.32 -17.73
CA LEU A 45 -7.08 4.18 -18.63
C LEU A 45 -8.08 4.33 -19.78
N LYS A 46 -7.62 4.06 -21.01
CA LYS A 46 -8.48 4.08 -22.20
C LYS A 46 -9.59 3.02 -22.14
N LYS A 47 -9.28 1.88 -21.52
CA LYS A 47 -10.22 0.78 -21.26
C LYS A 47 -10.11 0.43 -19.78
N PRO A 48 -11.24 0.32 -19.06
CA PRO A 48 -11.18 -0.10 -17.66
C PRO A 48 -10.58 -1.51 -17.54
N ALA A 49 -9.69 -1.68 -16.57
CA ALA A 49 -9.14 -2.98 -16.19
C ALA A 49 -10.04 -3.66 -15.15
N ALA A 50 -9.92 -4.99 -15.03
CA ALA A 50 -10.64 -5.74 -14.01
C ALA A 50 -10.18 -5.33 -12.59
N THR A 51 -11.13 -5.31 -11.65
CA THR A 51 -10.87 -5.06 -10.23
C THR A 51 -11.31 -6.26 -9.40
N ASP A 52 -10.55 -6.56 -8.35
CA ASP A 52 -10.90 -7.60 -7.36
C ASP A 52 -11.49 -7.00 -6.08
N ALA A 53 -11.71 -5.68 -6.04
CA ALA A 53 -12.33 -5.02 -4.91
C ALA A 53 -13.82 -5.40 -4.78
N PRO A 54 -14.29 -5.73 -3.55
CA PRO A 54 -15.71 -5.88 -3.29
C PRO A 54 -16.50 -4.62 -3.66
N LYS A 55 -17.78 -4.80 -4.00
CA LYS A 55 -18.68 -3.65 -4.26
C LYS A 55 -18.67 -2.68 -3.07
N GLY A 56 -18.52 -1.39 -3.37
CA GLY A 56 -18.42 -0.33 -2.35
C GLY A 56 -17.02 -0.17 -1.75
N LYS A 57 -15.99 -0.81 -2.31
CA LYS A 57 -14.58 -0.58 -1.98
C LYS A 57 -13.83 -0.03 -3.18
N GLY A 58 -12.87 0.85 -2.91
CA GLY A 58 -11.86 1.27 -3.88
C GLY A 58 -10.69 0.30 -3.89
N GLU A 59 -9.97 0.20 -5.01
CA GLU A 59 -8.78 -0.64 -5.13
C GLU A 59 -7.55 0.23 -5.39
N VAL A 60 -6.44 -0.07 -4.71
CA VAL A 60 -5.11 0.39 -5.10
C VAL A 60 -4.23 -0.83 -5.34
N LEU A 61 -3.61 -0.87 -6.51
CA LEU A 61 -2.64 -1.87 -6.91
C LEU A 61 -1.25 -1.25 -6.91
N GLU A 62 -0.28 -1.88 -6.26
CA GLU A 62 1.13 -1.60 -6.49
C GLU A 62 1.67 -2.58 -7.53
N PHE A 63 2.08 -2.07 -8.68
CA PHE A 63 2.86 -2.82 -9.65
C PHE A 63 4.34 -2.68 -9.30
N PHE A 64 4.98 -3.81 -8.98
CA PHE A 64 6.36 -3.83 -8.49
C PHE A 64 7.14 -4.98 -9.12
N GLY A 65 8.46 -4.94 -9.02
CA GLY A 65 9.32 -6.08 -9.36
C GLY A 65 10.45 -6.24 -8.35
N TYR A 66 10.69 -7.45 -7.87
CA TYR A 66 11.79 -7.74 -6.94
C TYR A 66 13.19 -7.47 -7.52
N TRP A 67 13.30 -7.35 -8.85
CA TRP A 67 14.52 -6.99 -9.54
C TRP A 67 14.76 -5.47 -9.59
N CYS A 68 13.75 -4.66 -9.28
CA CYS A 68 13.78 -3.21 -9.48
C CYS A 68 14.29 -2.49 -8.22
N PRO A 69 15.42 -1.76 -8.30
CA PRO A 69 15.97 -1.03 -7.15
C PRO A 69 15.06 0.11 -6.67
N HIS A 70 14.27 0.72 -7.56
CA HIS A 70 13.31 1.75 -7.16
C HIS A 70 12.13 1.15 -6.37
N CYS A 71 11.70 -0.07 -6.68
CA CYS A 71 10.70 -0.78 -5.88
C CYS A 71 11.25 -1.07 -4.47
N HIS A 72 12.49 -1.54 -4.38
CA HIS A 72 13.15 -1.79 -3.08
C HIS A 72 13.25 -0.53 -2.23
N SER A 73 13.66 0.60 -2.82
CA SER A 73 13.75 1.88 -2.11
C SER A 73 12.39 2.44 -1.70
N PHE A 74 11.33 2.14 -2.45
CA PHE A 74 9.97 2.62 -2.17
C PHE A 74 9.24 1.80 -1.10
N GLU A 75 9.60 0.53 -0.93
CA GLU A 75 8.92 -0.41 -0.02
C GLU A 75 8.75 0.08 1.44
N PRO A 76 9.74 0.75 2.08
CA PRO A 76 9.54 1.30 3.42
C PRO A 76 8.40 2.33 3.49
N GLU A 77 8.29 3.17 2.46
CA GLU A 77 7.28 4.21 2.35
C GLU A 77 5.91 3.61 2.07
N PHE A 78 5.82 2.66 1.13
CA PHE A 78 4.58 1.95 0.84
C PHE A 78 4.06 1.22 2.10
N ASN A 79 4.94 0.55 2.85
CA ASN A 79 4.57 -0.11 4.11
C ASN A 79 4.13 0.87 5.22
N ALA A 80 4.69 2.08 5.26
CA ALA A 80 4.23 3.12 6.18
C ALA A 80 2.83 3.61 5.81
N TRP A 81 2.56 3.79 4.52
CA TRP A 81 1.25 4.17 4.00
C TRP A 81 0.19 3.09 4.21
N LEU A 82 0.51 1.79 4.03
CA LEU A 82 -0.42 0.67 4.27
C LEU A 82 -1.09 0.73 5.65
N LYS A 83 -0.40 1.25 6.66
CA LYS A 83 -0.92 1.40 8.04
C LYS A 83 -1.97 2.51 8.19
N GLN A 84 -2.11 3.37 7.19
CA GLN A 84 -2.97 4.55 7.18
C GLN A 84 -4.07 4.45 6.13
N VAL A 85 -4.16 3.34 5.39
CA VAL A 85 -5.14 3.15 4.33
C VAL A 85 -6.56 3.20 4.90
N PRO A 86 -7.47 4.01 4.33
CA PRO A 86 -8.86 4.05 4.76
C PRO A 86 -9.55 2.68 4.62
N PRO A 87 -10.49 2.33 5.53
CA PRO A 87 -11.13 1.02 5.52
C PRO A 87 -11.93 0.72 4.23
N GLU A 88 -12.35 1.73 3.49
CA GLU A 88 -13.01 1.62 2.19
C GLU A 88 -12.07 1.30 1.02
N VAL A 89 -10.76 1.26 1.23
CA VAL A 89 -9.76 0.95 0.20
C VAL A 89 -9.15 -0.42 0.46
N VAL A 90 -9.13 -1.27 -0.56
CA VAL A 90 -8.37 -2.52 -0.56
C VAL A 90 -7.07 -2.32 -1.33
N VAL A 91 -5.98 -2.86 -0.80
CA VAL A 91 -4.65 -2.74 -1.41
C VAL A 91 -4.11 -4.11 -1.76
N ARG A 92 -3.55 -4.21 -2.96
CA ARG A 92 -2.85 -5.42 -3.42
C ARG A 92 -1.56 -5.06 -4.10
N ARG A 93 -0.63 -6.01 -4.11
CA ARG A 93 0.60 -5.92 -4.90
C ARG A 93 0.51 -6.87 -6.08
N VAL A 94 1.01 -6.43 -7.23
CA VAL A 94 1.02 -7.18 -8.48
C VAL A 94 2.47 -7.25 -8.96
N PRO A 95 3.14 -8.41 -8.86
CA PRO A 95 4.51 -8.54 -9.32
C PRO A 95 4.54 -8.52 -10.85
N VAL A 96 5.41 -7.70 -11.44
CA VAL A 96 5.56 -7.51 -12.88
C VAL A 96 6.80 -8.23 -13.39
N ALA A 97 6.64 -8.96 -14.49
CA ALA A 97 7.72 -9.53 -15.27
C ALA A 97 7.70 -8.93 -16.69
N PHE A 98 8.66 -8.06 -16.99
CA PHE A 98 8.84 -7.56 -18.37
C PHE A 98 9.54 -8.56 -19.29
N ARG A 99 10.20 -9.56 -18.70
CA ARG A 99 10.86 -10.65 -19.44
C ARG A 99 10.50 -12.00 -18.81
N PRO A 100 10.41 -13.09 -19.60
CA PRO A 100 10.09 -14.42 -19.09
C PRO A 100 11.01 -14.89 -17.96
N GLU A 101 12.29 -14.52 -18.00
CA GLU A 101 13.29 -14.82 -16.96
C GLU A 101 12.92 -14.28 -15.56
N MET A 102 12.03 -13.28 -15.47
CA MET A 102 11.59 -12.70 -14.19
C MET A 102 10.43 -13.49 -13.54
N ALA A 103 9.86 -14.49 -14.23
CA ALA A 103 8.77 -15.29 -13.71
C ALA A 103 9.05 -15.95 -12.33
N PRO A 104 10.27 -16.43 -12.03
CA PRO A 104 10.59 -16.97 -10.70
C PRO A 104 10.37 -15.97 -9.55
N LEU A 105 10.53 -14.67 -9.81
CA LEU A 105 10.29 -13.61 -8.83
C LEU A 105 8.79 -13.35 -8.62
N GLN A 106 7.99 -13.36 -9.69
CA GLN A 106 6.52 -13.29 -9.56
C GLN A 106 5.99 -14.49 -8.77
N ARG A 107 6.50 -15.69 -9.09
CA ARG A 107 6.15 -16.94 -8.41
C ARG A 107 6.52 -16.88 -6.93
N THR A 108 7.68 -16.31 -6.60
CA THR A 108 8.10 -16.07 -5.21
C THR A 108 7.07 -15.23 -4.46
N PHE A 109 6.64 -14.10 -5.01
CA PHE A 109 5.63 -13.24 -4.39
C PHE A 109 4.33 -14.01 -4.12
N TYR A 110 3.78 -14.68 -5.13
CA TYR A 110 2.51 -15.40 -4.98
C TYR A 110 2.60 -16.64 -4.08
N ALA A 111 3.76 -17.27 -3.97
CA ALA A 111 4.00 -18.32 -3.00
C ALA A 111 3.97 -17.75 -1.57
N LEU A 112 4.62 -16.61 -1.33
CA LEU A 112 4.57 -15.91 -0.03
C LEU A 112 3.16 -15.44 0.30
N GLU A 113 2.41 -14.94 -0.68
CA GLU A 113 1.01 -14.54 -0.52
C GLU A 113 0.14 -15.73 -0.10
N THR A 114 0.30 -16.86 -0.78
CA THR A 114 -0.44 -18.09 -0.47
C THR A 114 -0.17 -18.59 0.96
N LEU A 115 1.03 -18.33 1.49
CA LEU A 115 1.40 -18.68 2.87
C LEU A 115 1.05 -17.61 3.90
N GLY A 116 0.60 -16.42 3.49
CA GLY A 116 0.37 -15.28 4.38
C GLY A 116 1.66 -14.63 4.89
N TYR A 117 2.79 -14.84 4.23
CA TYR A 117 4.10 -14.35 4.68
C TYR A 117 4.61 -13.08 3.96
N VAL A 118 3.80 -12.45 3.12
CA VAL A 118 4.20 -11.22 2.40
C VAL A 118 4.69 -10.14 3.38
N GLY A 119 3.93 -9.85 4.45
CA GLY A 119 4.30 -8.80 5.41
C GLY A 119 5.65 -9.02 6.12
N LEU A 120 6.10 -10.28 6.22
CA LEU A 120 7.38 -10.62 6.85
C LEU A 120 8.53 -10.76 5.83
N MET A 121 8.24 -11.37 4.68
CA MET A 121 9.26 -11.83 3.75
C MET A 121 9.48 -10.89 2.57
N HIS A 122 8.54 -9.99 2.26
CA HIS A 122 8.63 -9.14 1.07
C HIS A 122 9.90 -8.27 1.06
N GLY A 123 10.16 -7.55 2.16
CA GLY A 123 11.40 -6.79 2.32
C GLY A 123 12.66 -7.67 2.34
N ARG A 124 12.59 -8.89 2.88
CA ARG A 124 13.73 -9.82 2.92
C ARG A 124 14.10 -10.34 1.52
N VAL A 125 13.12 -10.59 0.65
CA VAL A 125 13.37 -10.96 -0.75
C VAL A 125 14.07 -9.81 -1.49
N PHE A 126 13.60 -8.57 -1.30
CA PHE A 126 14.29 -7.41 -1.86
C PHE A 126 15.73 -7.28 -1.35
N ASP A 127 15.93 -7.40 -0.03
CA ASP A 127 17.27 -7.31 0.58
C ASP A 127 18.20 -8.42 0.07
N ALA A 128 17.69 -9.63 -0.15
CA ALA A 128 18.44 -10.72 -0.75
C ALA A 128 19.01 -10.34 -2.14
N ILE A 129 18.20 -9.69 -2.98
CA ILE A 129 18.59 -9.31 -4.34
C ILE A 129 19.48 -8.06 -4.33
N HIS A 130 19.04 -6.99 -3.66
CA HIS A 130 19.65 -5.67 -3.81
C HIS A 130 20.81 -5.41 -2.84
N LYS A 131 20.77 -5.98 -1.62
CA LYS A 131 21.84 -5.82 -0.63
C LYS A 131 22.80 -6.99 -0.66
N GLN A 132 22.27 -8.22 -0.62
CA GLN A 132 23.08 -9.45 -0.53
C GLN A 132 23.52 -9.98 -1.90
N ARG A 133 23.00 -9.41 -3.00
CA ARG A 133 23.35 -9.78 -4.38
C ARG A 133 23.11 -11.26 -4.71
N ILE A 134 22.11 -11.86 -4.07
CA ILE A 134 21.69 -13.23 -4.34
C ILE A 134 20.89 -13.24 -5.65
N ASN A 135 21.31 -14.08 -6.59
CA ASN A 135 20.58 -14.27 -7.85
C ASN A 135 19.36 -15.17 -7.63
N LEU A 136 18.16 -14.59 -7.65
CA LEU A 136 16.88 -15.30 -7.54
C LEU A 136 16.13 -15.41 -8.88
N MET A 137 16.84 -15.38 -10.01
CA MET A 137 16.26 -15.43 -11.36
C MET A 137 15.97 -16.85 -11.87
N THR A 138 16.17 -17.88 -11.05
CA THR A 138 15.85 -19.28 -11.42
C THR A 138 15.06 -19.93 -10.30
N ASP A 139 14.16 -20.85 -10.66
CA ASP A 139 13.37 -21.62 -9.69
C ASP A 139 14.29 -22.35 -8.69
N ALA A 140 15.40 -22.91 -9.16
CA ALA A 140 16.38 -23.61 -8.32
C ALA A 140 16.99 -22.68 -7.26
N ASN A 141 17.42 -21.47 -7.65
CA ASN A 141 18.01 -20.53 -6.70
C ASN A 141 16.97 -19.99 -5.71
N VAL A 142 15.74 -19.74 -6.16
CA VAL A 142 14.64 -19.33 -5.29
C VAL A 142 14.36 -20.40 -4.24
N LEU A 143 14.24 -21.66 -4.63
CA LEU A 143 13.97 -22.76 -3.71
C LEU A 143 15.13 -22.98 -2.73
N ALA A 144 16.37 -22.89 -3.21
CA ALA A 144 17.56 -22.98 -2.35
C ALA A 144 17.59 -21.85 -1.30
N TRP A 145 17.33 -20.61 -1.73
CA TRP A 145 17.24 -19.47 -0.81
C TRP A 145 16.10 -19.63 0.21
N ALA A 146 14.91 -20.04 -0.26
CA ALA A 146 13.74 -20.25 0.60
C ALA A 146 13.97 -21.35 1.64
N ALA A 147 14.69 -22.42 1.30
CA ALA A 147 15.05 -23.49 2.23
C ALA A 147 15.94 -23.01 3.40
N GLN A 148 16.68 -21.92 3.21
CA GLN A 148 17.48 -21.30 4.27
C GLN A 148 16.66 -20.39 5.19
N GLN A 149 15.43 -20.03 4.82
CA GLN A 149 14.56 -19.18 5.63
C GLN A 149 13.75 -20.03 6.60
N PRO A 150 13.95 -19.93 7.93
CA PRO A 150 13.24 -20.76 8.92
C PRO A 150 11.72 -20.73 8.76
N GLU A 151 11.16 -19.56 8.42
CA GLU A 151 9.72 -19.34 8.29
C GLU A 151 9.10 -20.02 7.05
N LEU A 152 9.91 -20.35 6.05
CA LEU A 152 9.45 -20.92 4.77
C LEU A 152 9.66 -22.43 4.66
N LYS A 153 10.43 -23.03 5.57
CA LYS A 153 10.81 -24.45 5.52
C LYS A 153 9.59 -25.36 5.41
N GLY A 154 9.67 -26.31 4.47
CA GLY A 154 8.69 -27.38 4.26
C GLY A 154 7.38 -26.96 3.57
N ARG A 155 7.08 -25.67 3.44
CA ARG A 155 5.80 -25.18 2.88
C ARG A 155 5.95 -24.35 1.61
N PHE A 156 7.06 -23.62 1.47
CA PHE A 156 7.26 -22.73 0.34
C PHE A 156 7.29 -23.45 -1.00
N GLU A 157 8.03 -24.55 -1.12
CA GLU A 157 8.10 -25.30 -2.38
C GLU A 157 6.73 -25.79 -2.86
N GLN A 158 5.88 -26.25 -1.94
CA GLN A 158 4.52 -26.70 -2.25
C GLN A 158 3.66 -25.53 -2.78
N ALA A 159 3.73 -24.37 -2.13
CA ALA A 159 3.03 -23.17 -2.60
C ALA A 159 3.58 -22.69 -3.97
N TYR A 160 4.89 -22.70 -4.12
CA TYR A 160 5.61 -22.30 -5.32
C TYR A 160 5.25 -23.14 -6.55
N LYS A 161 5.13 -24.46 -6.38
CA LYS A 161 4.80 -25.43 -7.43
C LYS A 161 3.30 -25.76 -7.51
N SER A 162 2.44 -25.00 -6.82
CA SER A 162 1.01 -25.31 -6.74
C SER A 162 0.32 -25.21 -8.11
N PHE A 163 -0.71 -26.05 -8.32
CA PHE A 163 -1.44 -26.17 -9.60
C PHE A 163 -1.98 -24.84 -10.15
N GLY A 164 -2.40 -23.92 -9.27
CA GLY A 164 -2.95 -22.62 -9.67
C GLY A 164 -1.90 -21.54 -9.95
N MET A 165 -0.61 -21.83 -9.75
CA MET A 165 0.43 -20.81 -9.77
C MET A 165 0.57 -20.14 -11.14
N ASP A 166 0.67 -20.91 -12.22
CA ASP A 166 0.83 -20.33 -13.56
C ASP A 166 -0.39 -19.48 -13.98
N ALA A 167 -1.58 -19.81 -13.49
CA ALA A 167 -2.76 -18.97 -13.70
C ALA A 167 -2.65 -17.62 -12.97
N LYS A 168 -2.07 -17.59 -11.76
CA LYS A 168 -1.77 -16.34 -11.03
C LYS A 168 -0.77 -15.49 -11.81
N LEU A 169 0.32 -16.07 -12.32
CA LEU A 169 1.30 -15.33 -13.12
C LEU A 169 0.67 -14.76 -14.41
N ARG A 170 -0.13 -15.56 -15.14
CA ARG A 170 -0.84 -15.07 -16.33
C ARG A 170 -1.79 -13.91 -16.01
N ARG A 171 -2.55 -14.00 -14.90
CA ARG A 171 -3.44 -12.93 -14.45
C ARG A 171 -2.66 -11.66 -14.11
N ALA A 172 -1.51 -11.78 -13.44
CA ALA A 172 -0.65 -10.66 -13.12
C ALA A 172 -0.14 -9.93 -14.37
N ASN A 173 0.33 -10.70 -15.35
CA ASN A 173 0.82 -10.18 -16.62
C ASN A 173 -0.30 -9.50 -17.42
N GLN A 174 -1.49 -10.13 -17.47
CA GLN A 174 -2.65 -9.53 -18.12
C GLN A 174 -3.05 -8.21 -17.46
N LEU A 175 -3.09 -8.18 -16.13
CA LEU A 175 -3.43 -6.96 -15.39
C LEU A 175 -2.42 -5.84 -15.63
N ALA A 176 -1.12 -6.16 -15.67
CA ALA A 176 -0.08 -5.18 -16.03
C ALA A 176 -0.25 -4.66 -17.47
N MET A 177 -0.64 -5.52 -18.42
CA MET A 177 -0.95 -5.10 -19.80
C MET A 177 -2.22 -4.22 -19.87
N ASP A 178 -3.27 -4.57 -19.12
CA ASP A 178 -4.55 -3.84 -19.12
C ASP A 178 -4.39 -2.42 -18.55
N TYR A 179 -3.49 -2.25 -17.57
CA TYR A 179 -3.10 -0.95 -17.04
C TYR A 179 -2.06 -0.21 -17.90
N GLY A 180 -1.47 -0.86 -18.91
CA GLY A 180 -0.42 -0.27 -19.74
C GLY A 180 0.87 -0.01 -18.96
N ILE A 181 1.26 -0.92 -18.07
CA ILE A 181 2.45 -0.75 -17.22
C ILE A 181 3.72 -0.86 -18.05
N GLU A 182 4.41 0.27 -18.21
CA GLU A 182 5.72 0.36 -18.89
C GLU A 182 6.90 0.49 -17.89
N GLY A 183 6.59 0.76 -16.61
CA GLY A 183 7.59 0.96 -15.56
C GLY A 183 7.08 0.61 -14.17
N VAL A 184 8.02 0.29 -13.28
CA VAL A 184 7.76 0.00 -11.86
C VAL A 184 8.75 0.73 -10.95
N PRO A 185 8.36 1.14 -9.73
CA PRO A 185 7.04 0.98 -9.15
C PRO A 185 6.02 1.96 -9.75
N SER A 186 4.78 1.50 -9.90
CA SER A 186 3.63 2.29 -10.37
C SER A 186 2.37 1.83 -9.65
N LEU A 187 1.33 2.68 -9.64
CA LEU A 187 0.08 2.45 -8.95
C LEU A 187 -1.07 2.39 -9.94
N GLY A 188 -1.89 1.34 -9.80
CA GLY A 188 -3.20 1.24 -10.45
C GLY A 188 -4.32 1.56 -9.45
N VAL A 189 -5.38 2.24 -9.89
CA VAL A 189 -6.50 2.60 -9.01
C VAL A 189 -7.84 2.25 -9.64
N ALA A 190 -8.62 1.42 -8.95
CA ALA A 190 -10.01 1.06 -9.24
C ALA A 190 -10.28 0.63 -10.70
N GLY A 191 -9.29 0.03 -11.38
CA GLY A 191 -9.40 -0.36 -12.79
C GLY A 191 -9.51 0.82 -13.76
N LYS A 192 -9.24 2.06 -13.30
CA LYS A 192 -9.55 3.29 -14.05
C LYS A 192 -8.36 4.24 -14.18
N PHE A 193 -7.45 4.24 -13.22
CA PHE A 193 -6.36 5.23 -13.18
C PHE A 193 -5.00 4.57 -13.04
N TYR A 194 -4.00 5.19 -13.64
CA TYR A 194 -2.60 4.83 -13.57
C TYR A 194 -1.79 6.01 -13.03
N ILE A 195 -0.82 5.73 -12.16
CA ILE A 195 0.04 6.73 -11.52
C ILE A 195 1.45 6.18 -11.46
N ASP A 196 2.44 7.00 -11.80
CA ASP A 196 3.85 6.69 -11.59
C ASP A 196 4.58 7.85 -10.92
N ALA A 197 5.87 7.66 -10.64
CA ALA A 197 6.69 8.66 -9.99
C ALA A 197 6.80 9.96 -10.79
N GLU A 198 6.79 9.89 -12.13
CA GLU A 198 6.96 11.07 -12.99
C GLU A 198 5.69 11.92 -12.98
N THR A 199 4.55 11.32 -13.33
CA THR A 199 3.24 11.98 -13.35
C THR A 199 2.89 12.55 -11.98
N ALA A 200 3.11 11.78 -10.91
CA ALA A 200 2.81 12.21 -9.55
C ALA A 200 3.81 13.21 -8.96
N GLN A 201 4.97 13.44 -9.60
CA GLN A 201 6.10 14.19 -9.04
C GLN A 201 6.62 13.57 -7.72
N GLY A 202 6.71 12.25 -7.69
CA GLY A 202 7.12 11.43 -6.55
C GLY A 202 5.99 10.52 -6.06
N LEU A 203 6.34 9.28 -5.71
CA LEU A 203 5.37 8.27 -5.31
C LEU A 203 4.70 8.55 -3.95
N THR A 204 5.30 9.37 -3.09
CA THR A 204 4.62 9.85 -1.87
C THR A 204 3.35 10.62 -2.19
N ARG A 205 3.45 11.55 -3.14
CA ARG A 205 2.29 12.26 -3.66
C ARG A 205 1.39 11.30 -4.43
N GLY A 206 1.97 10.36 -5.18
CA GLY A 206 1.25 9.29 -5.87
C GLY A 206 0.32 8.48 -4.94
N LEU A 207 0.78 8.11 -3.75
CA LEU A 207 -0.02 7.38 -2.75
C LEU A 207 -1.19 8.22 -2.23
N GLN A 208 -1.00 9.53 -2.04
CA GLN A 208 -2.08 10.45 -1.65
C GLN A 208 -3.14 10.56 -2.75
N ILE A 209 -2.72 10.70 -4.00
CA ILE A 209 -3.60 10.73 -5.18
C ILE A 209 -4.35 9.41 -5.31
N ALA A 210 -3.64 8.27 -5.22
CA ALA A 210 -4.23 6.94 -5.30
C ALA A 210 -5.29 6.73 -4.23
N THR A 211 -5.01 7.15 -2.99
CA THR A 211 -5.96 7.07 -1.88
C THR A 211 -7.22 7.88 -2.16
N ALA A 212 -7.09 9.14 -2.61
CA ALA A 212 -8.22 10.00 -2.92
C ALA A 212 -9.10 9.42 -4.05
N LEU A 213 -8.49 8.93 -5.12
CA LEU A 213 -9.18 8.32 -6.26
C LEU A 213 -9.86 7.00 -5.88
N ALA A 214 -9.23 6.19 -5.03
CA ALA A 214 -9.80 4.93 -4.53
C ALA A 214 -11.03 5.19 -3.65
N VAL A 215 -10.94 6.14 -2.70
CA VAL A 215 -12.05 6.54 -1.83
C VAL A 215 -13.21 7.12 -2.66
N GLN A 216 -12.91 7.92 -3.69
CA GLN A 216 -13.94 8.41 -4.61
C GLN A 216 -14.62 7.24 -5.34
N SER A 217 -13.85 6.28 -5.86
CA SER A 217 -14.37 5.12 -6.58
C SER A 217 -15.19 4.18 -5.71
N ALA A 218 -14.95 4.15 -4.40
CA ALA A 218 -15.73 3.37 -3.44
C ALA A 218 -17.18 3.86 -3.31
N LYS A 219 -17.46 5.12 -3.64
CA LYS A 219 -18.78 5.76 -3.46
C LYS A 219 -19.75 5.54 -4.63
N GLY A 220 -19.30 4.93 -5.74
CA GLY A 220 -20.09 4.72 -6.96
C GLY A 220 -19.66 5.65 -8.08
#